data_AF-A0AA35T857-F1
#
_entry.id   AF-A0AA35T857-F1
#
_cell.length_a   1.000
_cell.length_b   1.000
_cell.length_c   1.000
_cell.angle_alpha   90.00
_cell.angle_beta   90.00
_cell.angle_gamma   90.00
#
_symmetry.space_group_name_H-M   'P 1'
#
loop_
_entity.id
_entity.type
_entity.pdbx_description
1 polymer ?
#
loop_
_entity_poly.entity_id
_entity_poly.type
_entity_poly.pdbx_seq_one_letter_code
_entity_poly.pdbx_strand_id
1 'polypeptide(L)'
;MAIQAALTFWREFSIQDFQRELDRQATEIAKKQDDSETSRKKLIELSREFKKNSSEEVRRKVSPLLKSFQAEIDALSRRSQAAEAAFLSAYKRTIEIP
;
A
#
# COMPACT_ATOMS: atom_id res chain seq x y z
N MET A 1 15.31 -16.58 -36.61
CA MET A 1 15.54 -17.10 -35.24
C MET A 1 14.92 -16.20 -34.16
N ALA A 2 15.17 -14.89 -34.12
CA ALA A 2 14.61 -13.99 -33.09
C ALA A 2 13.07 -13.93 -33.03
N ILE A 3 12.38 -13.85 -34.18
CA ILE A 3 10.92 -13.79 -34.22
C ILE A 3 10.28 -15.06 -33.65
N GLN A 4 10.81 -16.24 -34.01
CA GLN A 4 10.31 -17.52 -33.49
C GLN A 4 10.50 -17.62 -31.97
N ALA A 5 11.64 -17.16 -31.46
CA ALA A 5 11.90 -17.12 -30.02
C ALA A 5 10.93 -16.17 -29.29
N ALA A 6 10.67 -14.98 -29.86
CA ALA A 6 9.70 -14.03 -29.31
C ALA A 6 8.27 -14.61 -29.28
N LEU A 7 7.85 -15.29 -30.35
CA LEU A 7 6.53 -15.94 -30.40
C LEU A 7 6.39 -17.07 -29.36
N THR A 8 7.43 -17.89 -29.22
CA THR A 8 7.45 -18.95 -28.20
C THR A 8 7.35 -18.34 -26.80
N PHE A 9 8.15 -17.31 -26.50
CA PHE A 9 8.13 -16.61 -25.22
C PHE A 9 6.73 -16.07 -24.90
N TRP A 10 6.10 -15.31 -25.80
CA TRP A 10 4.79 -14.71 -25.52
C TRP A 10 3.68 -15.74 -25.35
N ARG A 11 3.78 -16.88 -26.05
CA ARG A 11 2.85 -18.01 -25.86
C ARG A 11 3.02 -18.65 -24.49
N GLU A 12 4.26 -18.84 -24.03
CA GLU A 12 4.57 -19.45 -22.73
C GLU A 12 4.32 -18.48 -21.56
N PHE A 13 4.56 -17.19 -21.76
CA PHE A 13 4.31 -16.15 -20.77
C PHE A 13 2.83 -16.06 -20.37
N SER A 14 1.92 -16.39 -21.30
CA SER A 14 0.46 -16.32 -21.11
C SER A 14 -0.01 -14.99 -20.54
N ILE A 15 -0.32 -14.04 -21.42
CA ILE A 15 -0.84 -12.72 -21.03
C ILE A 15 -2.09 -12.85 -20.15
N GLN A 16 -2.96 -13.83 -20.43
CA GLN A 16 -4.18 -14.06 -19.65
C GLN A 16 -3.89 -14.50 -18.21
N ASP A 17 -2.86 -15.33 -18.00
CA ASP A 17 -2.48 -15.78 -16.66
C ASP A 17 -1.88 -14.61 -15.87
N PHE A 18 -1.04 -13.82 -16.54
CA PHE A 18 -0.47 -12.62 -15.94
C PHE A 18 -1.54 -11.58 -15.59
N GLN A 19 -2.52 -11.35 -16.46
CA GLN A 19 -3.66 -10.46 -16.17
C GLN A 19 -4.44 -10.91 -14.93
N ARG A 20 -4.75 -12.21 -14.81
CA ARG A 20 -5.43 -12.76 -13.63
C ARG A 20 -4.62 -12.59 -12.35
N GLU A 21 -3.30 -12.77 -12.42
CA GLU A 21 -2.43 -12.50 -11.27
C GLU A 21 -2.46 -11.02 -10.88
N LEU A 22 -2.43 -10.10 -11.86
CA LEU A 22 -2.53 -8.68 -11.57
C LEU A 22 -3.90 -8.28 -10.99
N ASP A 23 -5.01 -8.86 -11.45
CA ASP A 23 -6.34 -8.65 -10.87
C ASP A 23 -6.38 -9.05 -9.38
N ARG A 24 -5.75 -10.18 -9.06
CA ARG A 24 -5.62 -10.66 -7.69
C ARG A 24 -4.81 -9.68 -6.84
N GLN A 25 -3.67 -9.21 -7.35
CA GLN A 25 -2.84 -8.22 -6.67
C GLN A 25 -3.56 -6.89 -6.47
N ALA A 26 -4.32 -6.42 -7.48
CA ALA A 26 -5.12 -5.20 -7.37
C ALA A 26 -6.18 -5.31 -6.25
N THR A 27 -6.83 -6.46 -6.15
CA THR A 27 -7.79 -6.77 -5.08
C THR A 27 -7.13 -6.78 -3.70
N GLU A 28 -5.96 -7.41 -3.59
CA GLU A 28 -5.18 -7.44 -2.33
C GLU A 28 -4.70 -6.05 -1.91
N ILE A 29 -4.31 -5.20 -2.87
CA ILE A 29 -3.95 -3.80 -2.60
C ILE A 29 -5.14 -3.03 -2.06
N ALA A 30 -6.32 -3.13 -2.69
CA ALA A 30 -7.53 -2.45 -2.22
C ALA A 30 -7.86 -2.84 -0.77
N LYS A 31 -7.79 -4.14 -0.45
CA LYS A 31 -7.98 -4.62 0.92
C LYS A 31 -6.96 -4.03 1.91
N LYS A 32 -5.69 -3.99 1.52
CA LYS A 32 -4.62 -3.43 2.37
C LYS A 32 -4.77 -1.92 2.58
N GLN A 33 -5.32 -1.20 1.61
CA GLN A 33 -5.66 0.22 1.76
C GLN A 33 -6.72 0.39 2.86
N ASP A 34 -7.83 -0.36 2.79
CA ASP A 34 -8.91 -0.32 3.79
C ASP A 34 -8.42 -0.69 5.21
N ASP A 35 -7.60 -1.74 5.32
CA ASP A 35 -7.00 -2.17 6.58
C ASP A 35 -6.05 -1.10 7.16
N SER A 36 -5.27 -0.44 6.30
CA SER A 36 -4.35 0.63 6.70
C SER A 36 -5.09 1.88 7.15
N GLU A 37 -6.18 2.26 6.47
CA GLU A 37 -7.02 3.38 6.88
C GLU A 37 -7.68 3.14 8.24
N THR A 38 -8.20 1.92 8.43
CA THR A 38 -8.86 1.52 9.68
C THR A 38 -7.88 1.53 10.85
N SER A 39 -6.71 0.91 10.68
CA SER A 39 -5.67 0.87 11.70
C SER A 39 -5.13 2.28 12.02
N ARG A 40 -4.97 3.15 11.02
CA ARG A 40 -4.55 4.54 11.22
C ARG A 40 -5.58 5.34 12.02
N LYS A 41 -6.89 5.21 11.72
CA LYS A 41 -7.96 5.85 12.50
C LYS A 41 -7.91 5.42 13.97
N LYS A 42 -7.80 4.11 14.22
CA LYS A 42 -7.66 3.54 15.58
C LYS A 42 -6.44 4.08 16.33
N LEU A 43 -5.29 4.19 15.67
CA LEU A 43 -4.07 4.74 16.28
C LEU A 43 -4.22 6.21 16.67
N ILE A 44 -4.92 7.01 15.86
CA ILE A 44 -5.20 8.42 16.16
C ILE A 44 -6.12 8.52 17.38
N GLU A 45 -7.16 7.68 17.47
CA GLU A 45 -8.07 7.63 18.60
C GLU A 45 -7.34 7.25 19.90
N LEU A 46 -6.55 6.17 19.88
CA LEU A 46 -5.72 5.75 21.02
C LEU A 46 -4.74 6.84 21.45
N SER A 47 -4.13 7.55 20.49
CA SER A 47 -3.22 8.66 20.79
C SER A 47 -3.93 9.84 21.45
N ARG A 48 -5.18 10.13 21.06
CA ARG A 48 -6.01 11.18 21.67
C ARG A 48 -6.46 10.78 23.07
N GLU A 49 -6.90 9.53 23.24
CA GLU A 49 -7.32 8.99 24.52
C GLU A 49 -6.16 8.97 25.52
N PHE A 50 -4.98 8.50 25.10
CA PHE A 50 -3.77 8.55 25.91
C PHE A 50 -3.45 9.97 26.36
N LYS A 51 -3.50 10.95 25.43
CA LYS A 51 -3.30 12.35 25.75
C LYS A 51 -4.36 12.90 26.69
N LYS A 52 -5.61 12.44 26.65
CA LYS A 52 -6.67 12.89 27.56
C LYS A 52 -6.48 12.36 28.98
N ASN A 53 -6.07 11.10 29.09
CA ASN A 53 -6.06 10.35 30.35
C ASN A 53 -4.71 10.35 31.10
N SER A 54 -3.63 10.80 30.46
CA SER A 54 -2.28 10.82 31.07
C SER A 54 -2.02 12.09 31.89
N SER A 55 -1.10 12.04 32.85
CA SER A 55 -0.59 13.22 33.57
C SER A 55 0.26 14.11 32.67
N GLU A 56 0.42 15.40 33.04
CA GLU A 56 1.20 16.36 32.27
C GLU A 56 2.67 15.96 32.10
N GLU A 57 3.28 15.39 33.13
CA GLU A 57 4.66 14.90 33.08
C GLU A 57 4.82 13.77 32.04
N VAL A 58 3.90 12.80 32.05
CA VAL A 58 3.90 11.69 31.09
C VAL A 58 3.67 12.21 29.67
N ARG A 59 2.71 13.12 29.48
CA ARG A 59 2.46 13.76 28.18
C ARG A 59 3.72 14.46 27.66
N ARG A 60 4.45 15.18 28.51
CA ARG A 60 5.68 15.88 28.13
C ARG A 60 6.76 14.92 27.65
N LYS A 61 6.98 13.81 28.36
CA LYS A 61 7.98 12.78 28.00
C LYS A 61 7.61 12.03 26.72
N VAL A 62 6.33 11.72 26.53
CA VAL A 62 5.84 10.86 25.44
C VAL A 62 5.48 11.64 24.16
N SER A 63 5.21 12.94 24.25
CA SER A 63 4.84 13.78 23.10
C SER A 63 5.84 13.74 21.93
N PRO A 64 7.17 13.84 22.13
CA PRO A 64 8.14 13.70 21.04
C PRO A 64 8.10 12.33 20.37
N LEU A 65 7.89 11.27 21.15
CA LEU A 65 7.78 9.90 20.65
C LEU A 65 6.55 9.72 19.76
N LEU A 66 5.37 10.17 20.23
CA LEU A 66 4.13 10.10 19.44
C LEU A 66 4.23 10.92 18.14
N LYS A 67 4.88 12.08 18.18
CA LYS A 67 5.14 12.88 16.96
C LYS A 67 6.05 12.12 15.98
N SER A 68 7.08 11.44 16.48
CA SER A 68 8.01 10.67 15.65
C SER A 68 7.30 9.47 15.00
N PHE A 69 6.49 8.73 15.75
CA PHE A 69 5.66 7.66 15.18
C PHE A 69 4.66 8.17 14.14
N GLN A 70 4.00 9.30 14.40
CA GLN A 70 3.09 9.90 13.42
C GLN A 70 3.82 10.27 12.12
N ALA A 71 5.00 10.87 12.22
CA ALA A 71 5.80 11.24 11.06
C ALA A 71 6.23 10.01 10.24
N GLU A 72 6.67 8.94 10.90
CA GLU A 72 7.06 7.69 10.25
C GLU A 72 5.86 7.00 9.58
N ILE A 73 4.71 6.92 10.26
CA ILE A 73 3.47 6.38 9.69
C ILE A 73 3.06 7.18 8.44
N ASP A 74 3.10 8.51 8.51
CA ASP A 74 2.74 9.35 7.36
C ASP A 74 3.73 9.20 6.20
N ALA A 75 5.02 9.00 6.49
CA ALA A 75 6.04 8.73 5.47
C ALA A 75 5.83 7.35 4.82
N LEU A 76 5.55 6.32 5.61
CA LEU A 76 5.20 4.98 5.12
C LEU A 76 3.95 5.00 4.27
N SER A 77 2.89 5.68 4.72
CA SER A 77 1.64 5.83 3.96
C SER A 77 1.89 6.50 2.61
N ARG A 78 2.66 7.60 2.55
CA ARG A 78 3.00 8.26 1.28
C ARG A 78 3.78 7.34 0.35
N ARG A 79 4.75 6.59 0.88
CA ARG A 79 5.55 5.63 0.09
C ARG A 79 4.68 4.49 -0.45
N SER A 80 3.76 3.96 0.36
CA SER A 80 2.82 2.91 -0.05
C SER A 80 1.89 3.41 -1.15
N GLN A 81 1.26 4.56 -0.95
CA GLN A 81 0.37 5.18 -1.94
C GLN A 81 1.07 5.44 -3.28
N ALA A 82 2.34 5.86 -3.27
CA ALA A 82 3.11 6.05 -4.49
C ALA A 82 3.36 4.72 -5.24
N ALA A 83 3.70 3.65 -4.51
CA ALA A 83 3.90 2.32 -5.10
C ALA A 83 2.59 1.74 -5.64
N GLU A 84 1.50 1.87 -4.89
CA GLU A 84 0.15 1.44 -5.29
C GLU A 84 -0.34 2.19 -6.53
N ALA A 85 -0.12 3.51 -6.60
CA ALA A 85 -0.46 4.30 -7.78
C ALA A 85 0.34 3.89 -9.01
N ALA A 86 1.64 3.62 -8.85
CA ALA A 86 2.48 3.11 -9.94
C ALA A 86 2.01 1.73 -10.42
N PHE A 87 1.69 0.82 -9.49
CA PHE A 87 1.12 -0.48 -9.81
C PHE A 87 -0.19 -0.33 -10.58
N LEU A 88 -1.15 0.46 -10.09
CA LEU A 88 -2.45 0.64 -10.73
C LEU A 88 -2.33 1.29 -12.12
N SER A 89 -1.33 2.15 -12.32
CA SER A 89 -1.03 2.72 -13.63
C SER A 89 -0.56 1.67 -14.63
N ALA A 90 0.35 0.77 -14.22
CA ALA A 90 0.82 -0.32 -15.06
C ALA A 90 -0.28 -1.36 -15.31
N TYR A 91 -0.98 -1.77 -14.25
CA TYR A 91 -2.10 -2.70 -14.27
C TYR A 91 -3.15 -2.32 -15.30
N LYS A 92 -3.64 -1.07 -15.29
CA LYS A 92 -4.62 -0.56 -16.26
C LYS A 92 -4.19 -0.77 -17.71
N ARG A 93 -2.93 -0.51 -18.02
CA ARG A 93 -2.39 -0.71 -19.38
C ARG A 93 -2.29 -2.18 -19.74
N THR A 94 -2.01 -3.06 -18.77
CA THR A 94 -1.84 -4.49 -18.99
C THR A 94 -3.17 -5.23 -19.17
N ILE A 95 -4.22 -4.85 -18.45
CA ILE A 95 -5.55 -5.48 -18.59
C ILE A 95 -6.25 -5.12 -19.91
N GLU A 96 -5.85 -4.01 -20.54
CA GLU A 96 -6.36 -3.59 -21.84
C GLU A 96 -5.71 -4.35 -23.02
N ILE A 97 -4.67 -5.16 -22.75
CA ILE A 97 -4.01 -5.97 -23.78
C ILE A 97 -4.92 -7.14 -24.18
N PRO A 98 -5.25 -7.30 -25.48
CA PRO A 98 -6.11 -8.39 -25.97
C PRO A 98 -5.58 -9.80 -25.72
#